data_AF-A0A0A1XG80-F1
#
_entry.id   AF-A0A0A1XG80-F1
#
_cell.length_a   1.000
_cell.length_b   1.000
_cell.length_c   1.000
_cell.angle_alpha   90.00
_cell.angle_beta   90.00
_cell.angle_gamma   90.00
#
_symmetry.space_group_name_H-M   'P 1'
#
loop_
_entity.id
_entity.type
_entity.pdbx_description
1 polymer ?
#
loop_
_entity_poly.entity_id
_entity_poly.type
_entity_poly.pdbx_seq_one_letter_code
_entity_poly.pdbx_strand_id
1 'polypeptide(L)'
;MEEDNRHLKMRLQIMEKARLDAINTFSTDEKMQALVQERKMLEQHLEEAHLQLSDIKSTWSGQNLSLETQVSRLSKQVAEETTEKRKALKARDDLNEKVKQLEFEMLKLKDDMKQREDKIKLLEEEIDELNMALKECREENEQQIIYERNKAETLENETKDLKLRISTADERFSEYATNAEHVALTLRQQNSQLQEQLNEAQNLLETEKEEKLTALLRNAEISQSEEILRKELRMERVEANELHEKNEQLTSEMATKTQEIKQCKIEMEELKTVMFKNDEKLKEIDEMQREISEKNKTIKILNQRLADLKKTLQKEFQCAKSFEAEKERNGNCIAVKPPTTTQMVAASVTVATDTLACDHCGMSAASSSSIVMDEVNFKYLKHVIVKFLTSREVEARHLIRAVATLLKLTKDEEKLLQDTLNWKMSWFGSKPNHGRGQHSFSIPPS
;
A
#
# COMPACT_ATOMS: atom_id res chain seq x y z
N MET A 1 -13.78 -161.09 43.05
CA MET A 1 -13.28 -160.80 44.41
C MET A 1 -13.87 -161.76 45.44
N GLU A 2 -15.19 -161.78 45.68
CA GLU A 2 -15.78 -162.66 46.70
C GLU A 2 -15.79 -164.14 46.34
N GLU A 3 -16.16 -164.48 45.10
CA GLU A 3 -16.21 -165.88 44.67
C GLU A 3 -14.80 -166.47 44.57
N ASP A 4 -13.82 -165.69 44.12
CA ASP A 4 -12.40 -166.08 44.15
C ASP A 4 -11.94 -166.39 45.58
N ASN A 5 -12.33 -165.57 46.57
CA ASN A 5 -12.05 -165.84 47.99
C ASN A 5 -12.73 -167.13 48.49
N ARG A 6 -13.98 -167.39 48.09
CA ARG A 6 -14.68 -168.64 48.42
C ARG A 6 -13.97 -169.86 47.81
N HIS A 7 -13.56 -169.77 46.54
CA HIS A 7 -12.79 -170.82 45.86
C HIS A 7 -11.39 -171.02 46.47
N LEU A 8 -10.67 -169.96 46.83
CA LEU A 8 -9.39 -170.06 47.54
C LEU A 8 -9.56 -170.77 48.88
N LYS A 9 -10.55 -170.36 49.67
CA LYS A 9 -10.85 -170.94 51.00
C LYS A 9 -11.20 -172.43 50.89
N MET A 10 -11.98 -172.83 49.88
CA MET A 10 -12.29 -174.24 49.61
C MET A 10 -11.05 -175.03 49.17
N ARG A 11 -10.19 -174.47 48.31
CA ARG A 11 -8.91 -175.11 47.92
C ARG A 11 -7.97 -175.30 49.12
N LEU A 12 -7.89 -174.30 50.00
CA LEU A 12 -7.09 -174.38 51.23
C LEU A 12 -7.61 -175.48 52.16
N GLN A 13 -8.93 -175.57 52.40
CA GLN A 13 -9.51 -176.64 53.22
C GLN A 13 -9.25 -178.05 52.66
N ILE A 14 -9.30 -178.22 51.34
CA ILE A 14 -8.98 -179.51 50.69
C ILE A 14 -7.50 -179.85 50.84
N MET A 15 -6.61 -178.87 50.65
CA MET A 15 -5.15 -179.02 50.82
C MET A 15 -4.77 -179.35 52.27
N GLU A 16 -5.35 -178.63 53.23
CA GLU A 16 -5.13 -178.82 54.66
C GLU A 16 -5.59 -180.21 55.12
N LYS A 17 -6.75 -180.68 54.66
CA LYS A 17 -7.22 -182.03 54.93
C LYS A 17 -6.27 -183.10 54.37
N ALA A 18 -5.88 -182.98 53.10
CA ALA A 18 -4.95 -183.92 52.47
C ALA A 18 -3.57 -183.94 53.17
N ARG A 19 -3.10 -182.79 53.68
CA ARG A 19 -1.89 -182.68 54.49
C ARG A 19 -2.01 -183.44 55.81
N LEU A 20 -3.12 -183.28 56.54
CA LEU A 20 -3.37 -183.98 57.80
C LEU A 20 -3.46 -185.50 57.61
N ASP A 21 -4.16 -185.95 56.57
CA ASP A 21 -4.26 -187.37 56.22
C ASP A 21 -2.88 -187.97 55.88
N ALA A 22 -2.03 -187.23 55.14
CA ALA A 22 -0.66 -187.65 54.82
C ALA A 22 0.29 -187.64 56.04
N ILE A 23 0.14 -186.71 56.97
CA ILE A 23 0.95 -186.69 58.20
C ILE A 23 0.60 -187.89 59.09
N ASN A 24 -0.65 -188.33 59.12
CA ASN A 24 -1.10 -189.40 60.03
C ASN A 24 -0.49 -190.78 59.75
N THR A 25 0.03 -191.07 58.55
CA THR A 25 0.59 -192.38 58.18
C THR A 25 2.05 -192.58 58.61
N PHE A 26 2.80 -191.52 58.91
CA PHE A 26 4.20 -191.58 59.33
C PHE A 26 4.41 -192.09 60.76
N SER A 27 5.62 -192.55 61.10
CA SER A 27 6.03 -192.82 62.49
C SER A 27 6.14 -191.53 63.32
N THR A 28 6.33 -191.62 64.64
CA THR A 28 6.37 -190.45 65.53
C THR A 28 7.53 -189.49 65.25
N ASP A 29 8.71 -190.01 64.91
CA ASP A 29 9.88 -189.20 64.56
C ASP A 29 9.73 -188.56 63.17
N GLU A 30 9.25 -189.31 62.18
CA GLU A 30 8.95 -188.79 60.84
C GLU A 30 7.86 -187.70 60.89
N LYS A 31 6.82 -187.88 61.70
CA LYS A 31 5.79 -186.83 61.97
C LYS A 31 6.41 -185.56 62.52
N MET A 32 7.28 -185.69 63.53
CA MET A 32 7.98 -184.57 64.14
C MET A 32 8.91 -183.88 63.13
N GLN A 33 9.67 -184.64 62.35
CA GLN A 33 10.60 -184.11 61.36
C GLN A 33 9.86 -183.39 60.21
N ALA A 34 8.77 -183.98 59.69
CA ALA A 34 7.93 -183.37 58.67
C ALA A 34 7.30 -182.04 59.17
N LEU A 35 6.73 -182.03 60.39
CA LEU A 35 6.17 -180.81 60.98
C LEU A 35 7.22 -179.74 61.27
N VAL A 36 8.45 -180.11 61.64
CA VAL A 36 9.57 -179.16 61.83
C VAL A 36 10.05 -178.59 60.49
N GLN A 37 10.13 -179.41 59.44
CA GLN A 37 10.46 -178.95 58.09
C GLN A 37 9.36 -178.03 57.54
N GLU A 38 8.09 -178.41 57.66
CA GLU A 38 6.95 -177.59 57.23
C GLU A 38 6.89 -176.27 58.00
N ARG A 39 7.05 -176.29 59.33
CA ARG A 39 7.14 -175.07 60.14
C ARG A 39 8.26 -174.15 59.62
N LYS A 40 9.45 -174.69 59.36
CA LYS A 40 10.57 -173.89 58.84
C LYS A 40 10.24 -173.29 57.46
N MET A 41 9.63 -174.06 56.56
CA MET A 41 9.20 -173.56 55.25
C MET A 41 8.14 -172.46 55.39
N LEU A 42 7.18 -172.60 56.30
CA LEU A 42 6.14 -171.61 56.58
C LEU A 42 6.71 -170.34 57.22
N GLU A 43 7.68 -170.47 58.13
CA GLU A 43 8.42 -169.34 58.72
C GLU A 43 9.21 -168.57 57.65
N GLN A 44 9.86 -169.29 56.72
CA GLN A 44 10.52 -168.66 55.56
C GLN A 44 9.53 -167.94 54.64
N HIS A 45 8.39 -168.55 54.29
CA HIS A 45 7.35 -167.89 53.47
C HIS A 45 6.73 -166.68 54.17
N LEU A 46 6.60 -166.72 55.51
CA LEU A 46 6.13 -165.58 56.30
C LEU A 46 7.16 -164.43 56.29
N GLU A 47 8.45 -164.75 56.45
CA GLU A 47 9.55 -163.79 56.40
C GLU A 47 9.70 -163.16 55.01
N GLU A 48 9.64 -163.97 53.94
CA GLU A 48 9.59 -163.50 52.55
C GLU A 48 8.38 -162.59 52.28
N ALA A 49 7.19 -162.95 52.76
CA ALA A 49 5.99 -162.12 52.62
C ALA A 49 6.09 -160.81 53.41
N HIS A 50 6.68 -160.84 54.62
CA HIS A 50 6.96 -159.62 55.39
C HIS A 50 7.98 -158.71 54.70
N LEU A 51 9.03 -159.27 54.10
CA LEU A 51 10.01 -158.51 53.33
C LEU A 51 9.37 -157.87 52.08
N GLN A 52 8.62 -158.64 51.30
CA GLN A 52 7.87 -158.12 50.14
C GLN A 52 6.89 -157.01 50.53
N LEU A 53 6.13 -157.18 51.63
CA LEU A 53 5.22 -156.14 52.13
C LEU A 53 5.98 -154.91 52.64
N SER A 54 7.18 -155.08 53.20
CA SER A 54 8.05 -153.97 53.60
C SER A 54 8.57 -153.19 52.39
N ASP A 55 9.05 -153.87 51.35
CA ASP A 55 9.54 -153.25 50.11
C ASP A 55 8.43 -152.54 49.33
N ILE A 56 7.25 -153.16 49.25
CA ILE A 56 6.04 -152.54 48.68
C ILE A 56 5.66 -151.29 49.49
N LYS A 57 5.60 -151.38 50.83
CA LYS A 57 5.27 -150.24 51.70
C LYS A 57 6.31 -149.11 51.60
N SER A 58 7.59 -149.45 51.53
CA SER A 58 8.70 -148.50 51.33
C SER A 58 8.56 -147.78 50.00
N THR A 59 8.30 -148.52 48.91
CA THR A 59 8.07 -148.00 47.57
C THR A 59 6.87 -147.05 47.51
N TRP A 60 5.72 -147.46 48.06
CA TRP A 60 4.53 -146.59 48.14
C TRP A 60 4.75 -145.35 49.02
N SER A 61 5.52 -145.46 50.10
CA SER A 61 5.86 -144.32 50.96
C SER A 61 6.75 -143.32 50.22
N GLY A 62 7.74 -143.80 49.46
CA GLY A 62 8.59 -142.97 48.60
C GLY A 62 7.83 -142.32 47.45
N GLN A 63 6.89 -143.04 46.82
CA GLN A 63 6.00 -142.49 45.79
C GLN A 63 5.08 -141.40 46.38
N ASN A 64 4.48 -141.64 47.55
CA ASN A 64 3.65 -140.65 48.22
C ASN A 64 4.44 -139.38 48.58
N LEU A 65 5.63 -139.52 49.17
CA LEU A 65 6.51 -138.38 49.48
C LEU A 65 6.94 -137.59 48.23
N SER A 66 7.15 -138.29 47.10
CA SER A 66 7.44 -137.66 45.80
C SER A 66 6.23 -136.85 45.29
N LEU A 67 5.02 -137.41 45.37
CA LEU A 67 3.78 -136.73 45.00
C LEU A 67 3.47 -135.54 45.92
N GLU A 68 3.62 -135.68 47.24
CA GLU A 68 3.49 -134.57 48.20
C GLU A 68 4.48 -133.44 47.92
N THR A 69 5.72 -133.80 47.57
CA THR A 69 6.75 -132.83 47.14
C THR A 69 6.36 -132.14 45.82
N GLN A 70 5.79 -132.87 44.86
CA GLN A 70 5.33 -132.32 43.58
C GLN A 70 4.12 -131.39 43.77
N VAL A 71 3.11 -131.80 44.55
CA VAL A 71 1.94 -130.99 44.92
C VAL A 71 2.37 -129.72 45.66
N SER A 72 3.35 -129.81 46.56
CA SER A 72 3.90 -128.64 47.26
C SER A 72 4.59 -127.66 46.31
N ARG A 73 5.39 -128.16 45.36
CA ARG A 73 6.05 -127.33 44.33
C ARG A 73 5.02 -126.66 43.41
N LEU A 74 4.05 -127.41 42.90
CA LEU A 74 2.98 -126.88 42.04
C LEU A 74 2.13 -125.84 42.77
N SER A 75 1.80 -126.08 44.04
CA SER A 75 1.03 -125.15 44.87
C SER A 75 1.79 -123.83 45.10
N LYS A 76 3.11 -123.89 45.31
CA LYS A 76 3.98 -122.71 45.35
C LYS A 76 4.02 -121.99 43.99
N GLN A 77 4.23 -122.71 42.90
CA GLN A 77 4.29 -122.13 41.54
C GLN A 77 2.98 -121.42 41.18
N VAL A 78 1.82 -122.03 41.42
CA VAL A 78 0.50 -121.43 41.19
C VAL A 78 0.31 -120.15 42.03
N ALA A 79 0.81 -120.12 43.27
CA ALA A 79 0.77 -118.91 44.08
C ALA A 79 1.66 -117.79 43.50
N GLU A 80 2.90 -118.11 43.11
CA GLU A 80 3.84 -117.16 42.50
C GLU A 80 3.30 -116.61 41.18
N GLU A 81 2.88 -117.47 40.24
CA GLU A 81 2.24 -117.09 38.97
C GLU A 81 0.98 -116.24 39.19
N THR A 82 0.16 -116.57 40.18
CA THR A 82 -1.03 -115.77 40.52
C THR A 82 -0.67 -114.39 41.06
N THR A 83 0.41 -114.25 41.84
CA THR A 83 0.88 -112.93 42.26
C THR A 83 1.45 -112.12 41.10
N GLU A 84 2.22 -112.73 40.19
CA GLU A 84 2.80 -112.03 39.05
C GLU A 84 1.73 -111.61 38.04
N LYS A 85 0.74 -112.46 37.78
CA LYS A 85 -0.45 -112.13 36.98
C LYS A 85 -1.21 -110.93 37.55
N ARG A 86 -1.33 -110.80 38.88
CA ARG A 86 -1.94 -109.61 39.52
C ARG A 86 -1.10 -108.35 39.32
N LYS A 87 0.25 -108.43 39.44
CA LYS A 87 1.13 -107.28 39.16
C LYS A 87 1.02 -106.83 37.70
N ALA A 88 1.08 -107.77 36.75
CA ALA A 88 0.98 -107.50 35.33
C ALA A 88 -0.37 -106.88 34.94
N LEU A 89 -1.48 -107.37 35.51
CA LEU A 89 -2.80 -106.76 35.33
C LEU A 89 -2.85 -105.34 35.89
N LYS A 90 -2.34 -105.09 37.10
CA LYS A 90 -2.28 -103.74 37.67
C LYS A 90 -1.45 -102.79 36.79
N ALA A 91 -0.26 -103.23 36.36
CA ALA A 91 0.61 -102.43 35.50
C ALA A 91 -0.03 -102.12 34.13
N ARG A 92 -0.77 -103.07 33.54
CA ARG A 92 -1.59 -102.84 32.35
C ARG A 92 -2.66 -101.78 32.61
N ASP A 93 -3.35 -101.84 33.73
CA ASP A 93 -4.46 -100.94 34.05
C ASP A 93 -3.96 -99.52 34.37
N ASP A 94 -2.85 -99.40 35.12
CA ASP A 94 -2.14 -98.14 35.38
C ASP A 94 -1.63 -97.50 34.05
N LEU A 95 -1.11 -98.30 33.11
CA LEU A 95 -0.71 -97.83 31.76
C LEU A 95 -1.91 -97.45 30.89
N ASN A 96 -3.01 -98.19 30.96
CA ASN A 96 -4.21 -97.91 30.18
C ASN A 96 -4.85 -96.57 30.60
N GLU A 97 -4.82 -96.22 31.89
CA GLU A 97 -5.26 -94.89 32.36
C GLU A 97 -4.28 -93.80 31.92
N LYS A 98 -2.97 -94.08 31.93
CA LYS A 98 -1.94 -93.17 31.42
C LYS A 98 -2.14 -92.85 29.93
N VAL A 99 -2.57 -93.83 29.12
CA VAL A 99 -2.91 -93.63 27.71
C VAL A 99 -4.10 -92.68 27.54
N LYS A 100 -5.24 -92.93 28.21
CA LYS A 100 -6.41 -92.05 28.13
C LYS A 100 -6.09 -90.59 28.49
N GLN A 101 -5.28 -90.38 29.53
CA GLN A 101 -4.87 -89.05 29.95
C GLN A 101 -4.06 -88.33 28.86
N LEU A 102 -3.13 -89.04 28.22
CA LEU A 102 -2.33 -88.51 27.12
C LEU A 102 -3.18 -88.29 25.84
N GLU A 103 -4.16 -89.14 25.57
CA GLU A 103 -5.12 -88.95 24.47
C GLU A 103 -5.97 -87.69 24.67
N PHE A 104 -6.45 -87.44 25.89
CA PHE A 104 -7.20 -86.24 26.24
C PHE A 104 -6.33 -84.97 26.18
N GLU A 105 -5.10 -85.02 26.70
CA GLU A 105 -4.13 -83.92 26.61
C GLU A 105 -3.76 -83.61 25.15
N MET A 106 -3.55 -84.63 24.32
CA MET A 106 -3.29 -84.48 22.89
C MET A 106 -4.49 -83.86 22.15
N LEU A 107 -5.72 -84.30 22.44
CA LEU A 107 -6.93 -83.73 21.84
C LEU A 107 -7.08 -82.26 22.21
N LYS A 108 -6.91 -81.91 23.50
CA LYS A 108 -6.96 -80.52 23.95
C LYS A 108 -5.88 -79.66 23.28
N LEU A 109 -4.63 -80.14 23.22
CA LEU A 109 -3.54 -79.41 22.57
C LEU A 109 -3.79 -79.20 21.06
N LYS A 110 -4.47 -80.14 20.41
CA LYS A 110 -4.88 -80.02 19.00
C LYS A 110 -5.95 -78.94 18.79
N ASP A 111 -6.92 -78.83 19.69
CA ASP A 111 -7.92 -77.75 19.66
C ASP A 111 -7.31 -76.39 20.02
N ASP A 112 -6.42 -76.34 21.01
CA ASP A 112 -5.64 -75.14 21.37
C ASP A 112 -4.72 -74.69 20.22
N MET A 113 -4.15 -75.63 19.44
CA MET A 113 -3.40 -75.34 18.21
C MET A 113 -4.32 -74.77 17.13
N LYS A 114 -5.44 -75.43 16.84
CA LYS A 114 -6.39 -74.97 15.80
C LYS A 114 -6.90 -73.55 16.09
N GLN A 115 -7.23 -73.24 17.34
CA GLN A 115 -7.63 -71.87 17.74
C GLN A 115 -6.52 -70.83 17.50
N ARG A 116 -5.25 -71.22 17.60
CA ARG A 116 -4.12 -70.33 17.28
C ARG A 116 -3.93 -70.20 15.76
N GLU A 117 -4.06 -71.28 15.00
CA GLU A 117 -4.03 -71.24 13.53
C GLU A 117 -5.14 -70.36 12.95
N ASP A 118 -6.37 -70.51 13.45
CA ASP A 118 -7.52 -69.69 13.03
C ASP A 118 -7.36 -68.23 13.49
N LYS A 119 -6.73 -67.96 14.65
CA LYS A 119 -6.35 -66.59 15.06
C LYS A 119 -5.22 -66.00 14.22
N ILE A 120 -4.25 -66.80 13.77
CA ILE A 120 -3.16 -66.34 12.91
C ILE A 120 -3.71 -65.86 11.57
N LYS A 121 -4.61 -66.61 10.94
CA LYS A 121 -5.28 -66.20 9.69
C LYS A 121 -6.00 -64.86 9.82
N LEU A 122 -6.77 -64.66 10.89
CA LEU A 122 -7.46 -63.38 11.15
C LEU A 122 -6.50 -62.20 11.32
N LEU A 123 -5.29 -62.44 11.86
CA LEU A 123 -4.25 -61.41 11.97
C LEU A 123 -3.49 -61.20 10.65
N GLU A 124 -3.35 -62.23 9.81
CA GLU A 124 -2.82 -62.13 8.45
C GLU A 124 -3.78 -61.32 7.55
N GLU A 125 -5.09 -61.59 7.65
CA GLU A 125 -6.17 -60.83 7.01
C GLU A 125 -6.18 -59.35 7.49
N GLU A 126 -6.11 -59.08 8.79
CA GLU A 126 -6.01 -57.71 9.34
C GLU A 126 -4.74 -56.98 8.84
N ILE A 127 -3.60 -57.67 8.74
CA ILE A 127 -2.36 -57.11 8.21
C ILE A 127 -2.50 -56.75 6.72
N ASP A 128 -3.13 -57.59 5.90
CA ASP A 128 -3.31 -57.33 4.48
C ASP A 128 -4.33 -56.21 4.21
N GLU A 129 -5.42 -56.12 4.99
CA GLU A 129 -6.35 -54.98 4.95
C GLU A 129 -5.63 -53.66 5.31
N LEU A 130 -4.84 -53.65 6.38
CA LEU A 130 -4.06 -52.47 6.79
C LEU A 130 -2.98 -52.10 5.77
N ASN A 131 -2.32 -53.07 5.14
CA ASN A 131 -1.36 -52.83 4.06
C ASN A 131 -2.04 -52.21 2.83
N MET A 132 -3.25 -52.66 2.48
CA MET A 132 -4.02 -52.13 1.35
C MET A 132 -4.44 -50.68 1.61
N ALA A 133 -5.06 -50.39 2.76
CA ALA A 133 -5.45 -49.02 3.13
C ALA A 133 -4.25 -48.06 3.26
N LEU A 134 -3.11 -48.55 3.76
CA LEU A 134 -1.87 -47.77 3.84
C LEU A 134 -1.24 -47.52 2.46
N LYS A 135 -1.44 -48.42 1.49
CA LYS A 135 -1.06 -48.22 0.09
C LYS A 135 -1.97 -47.18 -0.58
N GLU A 136 -3.28 -47.30 -0.44
CA GLU A 136 -4.25 -46.35 -1.01
C GLU A 136 -4.00 -44.93 -0.50
N CYS A 137 -3.86 -44.73 0.82
CA CYS A 137 -3.54 -43.45 1.43
C CYS A 137 -2.20 -42.84 0.94
N ARG A 138 -1.20 -43.67 0.60
CA ARG A 138 0.04 -43.21 -0.05
C ARG A 138 -0.19 -42.76 -1.49
N GLU A 139 -0.99 -43.50 -2.25
CA GLU A 139 -1.31 -43.17 -3.65
C GLU A 139 -2.18 -41.91 -3.75
N GLU A 140 -3.12 -41.69 -2.82
CA GLU A 140 -3.88 -40.44 -2.67
C GLU A 140 -2.97 -39.25 -2.32
N ASN A 141 -2.06 -39.43 -1.35
CA ASN A 141 -1.14 -38.38 -0.92
C ASN A 141 -0.15 -37.99 -2.04
N GLU A 142 0.36 -38.96 -2.81
CA GLU A 142 1.22 -38.68 -3.97
C GLU A 142 0.45 -37.92 -5.07
N GLN A 143 -0.80 -38.30 -5.35
CA GLN A 143 -1.67 -37.57 -6.28
C GLN A 143 -1.92 -36.12 -5.82
N GLN A 144 -2.16 -35.89 -4.52
CA GLN A 144 -2.33 -34.55 -3.97
C GLN A 144 -1.04 -33.72 -4.02
N ILE A 145 0.13 -34.33 -3.80
CA ILE A 145 1.44 -33.68 -3.97
C ILE A 145 1.65 -33.26 -5.42
N ILE A 146 1.35 -34.13 -6.40
CA ILE A 146 1.43 -33.82 -7.82
C ILE A 146 0.47 -32.69 -8.20
N TYR A 147 -0.77 -32.72 -7.71
CA TYR A 147 -1.77 -31.67 -7.96
C TYR A 147 -1.32 -30.30 -7.44
N GLU A 148 -0.92 -30.20 -6.17
CA GLU A 148 -0.48 -28.92 -5.58
C GLU A 148 0.84 -28.44 -6.20
N ARG A 149 1.73 -29.34 -6.64
CA ARG A 149 2.95 -28.99 -7.36
C ARG A 149 2.67 -28.36 -8.73
N ASN A 150 1.79 -28.96 -9.54
CA ASN A 150 1.40 -28.44 -10.84
C ASN A 150 0.68 -27.08 -10.72
N LYS A 151 -0.14 -26.92 -9.67
CA LYS A 151 -0.83 -25.69 -9.31
C LYS A 151 0.14 -24.60 -8.85
N ALA A 152 1.15 -24.95 -8.05
CA ALA A 152 2.22 -24.04 -7.65
C ALA A 152 3.06 -23.56 -8.85
N GLU A 153 3.43 -24.46 -9.76
CA GLU A 153 4.14 -24.11 -11.01
C GLU A 153 3.30 -23.17 -11.90
N THR A 154 1.99 -23.41 -12.00
CA THR A 154 1.06 -22.54 -12.74
C THR A 154 1.05 -21.12 -12.14
N LEU A 155 0.87 -21.01 -10.82
CA LEU A 155 0.87 -19.73 -10.11
C LEU A 155 2.24 -19.03 -10.15
N GLU A 156 3.35 -19.77 -10.15
CA GLU A 156 4.69 -19.22 -10.30
C GLU A 156 4.87 -18.59 -11.70
N ASN A 157 4.37 -19.25 -12.74
CA ASN A 157 4.43 -18.78 -14.11
C ASN A 157 3.51 -17.57 -14.37
N GLU A 158 2.30 -17.56 -13.80
CA GLU A 158 1.43 -16.38 -13.77
C GLU A 158 2.11 -15.20 -13.03
N THR A 159 2.77 -15.47 -11.90
CA THR A 159 3.50 -14.45 -11.13
C THR A 159 4.69 -13.89 -11.92
N LYS A 160 5.41 -14.72 -12.69
CA LYS A 160 6.50 -14.27 -13.59
C LYS A 160 5.98 -13.35 -14.69
N ASP A 161 4.89 -13.74 -15.36
CA ASP A 161 4.26 -12.93 -16.41
C ASP A 161 3.73 -11.60 -15.87
N LEU A 162 2.98 -11.61 -14.76
CA LEU A 162 2.51 -10.38 -14.10
C LEU A 162 3.68 -9.47 -13.70
N LYS A 163 4.77 -10.02 -13.16
CA LYS A 163 5.98 -9.24 -12.83
C LYS A 163 6.66 -8.64 -14.05
N LEU A 164 6.72 -9.38 -15.17
CA LEU A 164 7.25 -8.87 -16.44
C LEU A 164 6.38 -7.74 -16.99
N ARG A 165 5.05 -7.92 -17.01
CA ARG A 165 4.09 -6.87 -17.43
C ARG A 165 4.20 -5.61 -16.58
N ILE A 166 4.42 -5.75 -15.27
CA ILE A 166 4.66 -4.61 -14.36
C ILE A 166 5.98 -3.92 -14.72
N SER A 167 7.09 -4.65 -14.91
CA SER A 167 8.38 -4.05 -15.32
C SER A 167 8.25 -3.24 -16.61
N THR A 168 7.66 -3.83 -17.65
CA THR A 168 7.44 -3.16 -18.94
C THR A 168 6.44 -2.00 -18.86
N ALA A 169 5.54 -1.98 -17.88
CA ALA A 169 4.70 -0.81 -17.62
C ALA A 169 5.49 0.31 -16.92
N ASP A 170 6.31 -0.03 -15.92
CA ASP A 170 7.17 0.91 -15.17
C ASP A 170 8.22 1.56 -16.10
N GLU A 171 8.84 0.77 -16.99
CA GLU A 171 9.72 1.23 -18.06
C GLU A 171 9.02 2.29 -18.94
N ARG A 172 7.79 2.00 -19.41
CA ARG A 172 7.01 2.95 -20.21
C ARG A 172 6.58 4.18 -19.42
N PHE A 173 6.25 4.05 -18.14
CA PHE A 173 5.94 5.22 -17.30
C PHE A 173 7.16 6.11 -17.07
N SER A 174 8.37 5.52 -16.96
CA SER A 174 9.64 6.25 -16.93
C SER A 174 9.92 6.97 -18.26
N GLU A 175 9.68 6.31 -19.40
CA GLU A 175 9.75 6.96 -20.72
C GLU A 175 8.73 8.10 -20.85
N TYR A 176 7.48 7.92 -20.41
CA TYR A 176 6.49 8.99 -20.45
C TYR A 176 6.84 10.15 -19.51
N ALA A 177 7.38 9.89 -18.32
CA ALA A 177 7.80 10.90 -17.37
C ALA A 177 8.96 11.75 -17.91
N THR A 178 10.00 11.12 -18.45
CA THR A 178 11.17 11.80 -19.04
C THR A 178 10.80 12.60 -20.29
N ASN A 179 9.93 12.05 -21.17
CA ASN A 179 9.40 12.80 -22.30
C ASN A 179 8.52 13.99 -21.87
N ALA A 180 7.68 13.84 -20.85
CA ALA A 180 6.86 14.93 -20.32
C ALA A 180 7.73 16.04 -19.68
N GLU A 181 8.81 15.68 -18.98
CA GLU A 181 9.77 16.65 -18.45
C GLU A 181 10.50 17.40 -19.57
N HIS A 182 10.93 16.71 -20.63
CA HIS A 182 11.58 17.35 -21.78
C HIS A 182 10.65 18.33 -22.52
N VAL A 183 9.38 17.95 -22.72
CA VAL A 183 8.34 18.84 -23.28
C VAL A 183 8.09 20.03 -22.36
N ALA A 184 7.97 19.83 -21.04
CA ALA A 184 7.77 20.90 -20.07
C ALA A 184 8.96 21.88 -20.02
N LEU A 185 10.19 21.38 -20.14
CA LEU A 185 11.41 22.18 -20.22
C LEU A 185 11.44 23.01 -21.52
N THR A 186 11.11 22.40 -22.65
CA THR A 186 11.00 23.09 -23.95
C THR A 186 9.94 24.21 -23.90
N LEU A 187 8.76 23.93 -23.34
CA LEU A 187 7.70 24.93 -23.18
C LEU A 187 8.11 26.06 -22.22
N ARG A 188 8.85 25.77 -21.14
CA ARG A 188 9.43 26.81 -20.26
C ARG A 188 10.43 27.70 -21.01
N GLN A 189 11.31 27.11 -21.83
CA GLN A 189 12.28 27.86 -22.61
C GLN A 189 11.60 28.77 -23.65
N GLN A 190 10.56 28.27 -24.34
CA GLN A 190 9.76 29.07 -25.26
C GLN A 190 9.02 30.22 -24.55
N ASN A 191 8.48 29.99 -23.35
CA ASN A 191 7.87 31.07 -22.56
C ASN A 191 8.91 32.12 -22.11
N SER A 192 10.14 31.73 -21.75
CA SER A 192 11.22 32.68 -21.45
C SER A 192 11.55 33.54 -22.67
N GLN A 193 11.72 32.93 -23.85
CA GLN A 193 12.01 33.65 -25.10
C GLN A 193 10.88 34.62 -25.49
N LEU A 194 9.61 34.21 -25.34
CA LEU A 194 8.47 35.08 -25.59
C LEU A 194 8.37 36.21 -24.55
N GLN A 195 8.73 35.98 -23.29
CA GLN A 195 8.79 37.01 -22.26
C GLN A 195 9.93 38.00 -22.51
N GLU A 196 11.10 37.53 -22.96
CA GLU A 196 12.24 38.38 -23.37
C GLU A 196 11.85 39.27 -24.56
N GLN A 197 11.24 38.69 -25.61
CA GLN A 197 10.73 39.45 -26.76
C GLN A 197 9.62 40.45 -26.37
N LEU A 198 8.73 40.09 -25.45
CA LEU A 198 7.70 40.98 -24.93
C LEU A 198 8.32 42.16 -24.15
N ASN A 199 9.33 41.90 -23.31
CA ASN A 199 10.05 42.93 -22.56
C ASN A 199 10.82 43.87 -23.52
N GLU A 200 11.47 43.32 -24.55
CA GLU A 200 12.17 44.11 -25.57
C GLU A 200 11.20 45.00 -26.37
N ALA A 201 10.06 44.44 -26.82
CA ALA A 201 9.02 45.20 -27.49
C ALA A 201 8.36 46.27 -26.58
N GLN A 202 8.23 46.00 -25.27
CA GLN A 202 7.78 46.99 -24.30
C GLN A 202 8.79 48.13 -24.13
N ASN A 203 10.08 47.82 -24.02
CA ASN A 203 11.13 48.83 -23.93
C ASN A 203 11.19 49.72 -25.18
N LEU A 204 11.12 49.13 -26.38
CA LEU A 204 11.07 49.86 -27.64
C LEU A 204 9.83 50.75 -27.77
N LEU A 205 8.68 50.27 -27.27
CA LEU A 205 7.45 51.06 -27.19
C LEU A 205 7.56 52.21 -26.17
N GLU A 206 8.31 52.03 -25.08
CA GLU A 206 8.58 53.10 -24.12
C GLU A 206 9.47 54.18 -24.73
N THR A 207 10.57 53.80 -25.41
CA THR A 207 11.43 54.77 -26.10
C THR A 207 10.69 55.52 -27.21
N GLU A 208 9.83 54.85 -27.99
CA GLU A 208 8.97 55.50 -29.00
C GLU A 208 7.97 56.49 -28.37
N LYS A 209 7.45 56.22 -27.16
CA LYS A 209 6.64 57.22 -26.42
C LYS A 209 7.47 58.42 -25.99
N GLU A 210 8.68 58.20 -25.48
CA GLU A 210 9.59 59.28 -25.04
C GLU A 210 10.06 60.15 -26.21
N GLU A 211 10.43 59.54 -27.34
CA GLU A 211 10.78 60.25 -28.57
C GLU A 211 9.57 61.02 -29.13
N LYS A 212 8.38 60.40 -29.16
CA LYS A 212 7.13 61.08 -29.55
C LYS A 212 6.78 62.24 -28.64
N LEU A 213 6.96 62.11 -27.32
CA LEU A 213 6.74 63.19 -26.36
C LEU A 213 7.74 64.32 -26.59
N THR A 214 9.01 64.00 -26.82
CA THR A 214 10.08 64.95 -27.16
C THR A 214 9.79 65.67 -28.49
N ALA A 215 9.28 64.96 -29.48
CA ALA A 215 8.85 65.52 -30.77
C ALA A 215 7.62 66.43 -30.63
N LEU A 216 6.66 66.09 -29.77
CA LEU A 216 5.50 66.93 -29.45
C LEU A 216 5.92 68.21 -28.70
N LEU A 217 6.85 68.11 -27.75
CA LEU A 217 7.42 69.28 -27.06
C LEU A 217 8.14 70.20 -28.05
N ARG A 218 9.02 69.68 -28.91
CA ARG A 218 9.64 70.48 -29.99
C ARG A 218 8.62 71.07 -30.95
N ASN A 219 7.56 70.35 -31.28
CA ASN A 219 6.50 70.87 -32.15
C ASN A 219 5.73 72.03 -31.48
N ALA A 220 5.50 71.96 -30.16
CA ALA A 220 4.94 73.06 -29.39
C ALA A 220 5.90 74.26 -29.27
N GLU A 221 7.20 74.04 -29.03
CA GLU A 221 8.24 75.07 -29.04
C GLU A 221 8.31 75.79 -30.40
N ILE A 222 8.35 75.03 -31.50
CA ILE A 222 8.34 75.55 -32.87
C ILE A 222 7.05 76.33 -33.12
N SER A 223 5.88 75.78 -32.79
CA SER A 223 4.58 76.46 -32.96
C SER A 223 4.50 77.76 -32.16
N GLN A 224 5.05 77.79 -30.94
CA GLN A 224 5.13 78.98 -30.11
C GLN A 224 6.06 80.03 -30.73
N SER A 225 7.24 79.63 -31.23
CA SER A 225 8.15 80.53 -31.94
C SER A 225 7.54 81.05 -33.24
N GLU A 226 6.77 80.24 -33.96
CA GLU A 226 6.03 80.66 -35.15
C GLU A 226 4.92 81.64 -34.78
N GLU A 227 4.21 81.46 -33.66
CA GLU A 227 3.20 82.42 -33.21
C GLU A 227 3.82 83.75 -32.76
N ILE A 228 5.03 83.74 -32.20
CA ILE A 228 5.83 84.94 -31.86
C ILE A 228 6.26 85.64 -33.15
N LEU A 229 6.89 84.95 -34.10
CA LEU A 229 7.26 85.50 -35.40
C LEU A 229 6.04 86.02 -36.18
N ARG A 230 4.89 85.35 -36.09
CA ARG A 230 3.61 85.83 -36.64
C ARG A 230 3.02 87.03 -35.88
N LYS A 231 3.42 87.31 -34.64
CA LYS A 231 3.08 88.55 -33.91
C LYS A 231 4.04 89.67 -34.31
N GLU A 232 5.33 89.41 -34.36
CA GLU A 232 6.38 90.34 -34.82
C GLU A 232 6.11 90.80 -36.26
N LEU A 233 5.89 89.88 -37.20
CA LEU A 233 5.50 90.20 -38.58
C LEU A 233 4.17 90.95 -38.69
N ARG A 234 3.27 90.84 -37.70
CA ARG A 234 2.06 91.67 -37.61
C ARG A 234 2.37 93.07 -37.09
N MET A 235 3.28 93.22 -36.13
CA MET A 235 3.74 94.53 -35.66
C MET A 235 4.53 95.25 -36.77
N GLU A 236 5.49 94.59 -37.44
CA GLU A 236 6.18 95.16 -38.60
C GLU A 236 5.21 95.58 -39.72
N ARG A 237 4.13 94.80 -39.96
CA ARG A 237 3.09 95.19 -40.93
C ARG A 237 2.25 96.38 -40.46
N VAL A 238 2.02 96.55 -39.16
CA VAL A 238 1.35 97.73 -38.62
C VAL A 238 2.28 98.93 -38.70
N GLU A 239 3.54 98.83 -38.28
CA GLU A 239 4.55 99.89 -38.42
C GLU A 239 4.78 100.27 -39.89
N ALA A 240 4.85 99.30 -40.80
CA ALA A 240 4.96 99.56 -42.24
C ALA A 240 3.71 100.24 -42.81
N ASN A 241 2.52 99.89 -42.34
CA ASN A 241 1.28 100.57 -42.71
C ASN A 241 1.21 101.99 -42.13
N GLU A 242 1.56 102.20 -40.86
CA GLU A 242 1.63 103.53 -40.23
C GLU A 242 2.67 104.41 -40.93
N LEU A 243 3.84 103.85 -41.27
CA LEU A 243 4.84 104.54 -42.09
C LEU A 243 4.32 104.82 -43.50
N HIS A 244 3.53 103.93 -44.11
CA HIS A 244 2.95 104.14 -45.44
C HIS A 244 1.86 105.21 -45.43
N GLU A 245 0.89 105.17 -44.51
CA GLU A 245 -0.12 106.21 -44.30
C GLU A 245 0.53 107.56 -44.03
N LYS A 246 1.58 107.60 -43.20
CA LYS A 246 2.36 108.81 -42.93
C LYS A 246 3.12 109.31 -44.17
N ASN A 247 3.55 108.41 -45.06
CA ASN A 247 4.18 108.77 -46.33
C ASN A 247 3.15 109.28 -47.35
N GLU A 248 1.95 108.68 -47.42
CA GLU A 248 0.82 109.20 -48.20
C GLU A 248 0.37 110.57 -47.69
N GLN A 249 0.29 110.76 -46.36
CA GLN A 249 -0.07 112.01 -45.73
C GLN A 249 0.96 113.11 -46.03
N LEU A 250 2.26 112.81 -45.90
CA LEU A 250 3.34 113.70 -46.34
C LEU A 250 3.32 113.96 -47.86
N THR A 251 2.93 112.97 -48.67
CA THR A 251 2.78 113.14 -50.13
C THR A 251 1.60 114.05 -50.46
N SER A 252 0.51 113.98 -49.69
CA SER A 252 -0.67 114.86 -49.80
C SER A 252 -0.37 116.29 -49.32
N GLU A 253 0.40 116.45 -48.23
CA GLU A 253 0.91 117.75 -47.79
C GLU A 253 1.87 118.35 -48.83
N MET A 254 2.76 117.54 -49.44
CA MET A 254 3.61 117.97 -50.54
C MET A 254 2.81 118.33 -51.80
N ALA A 255 1.75 117.61 -52.12
CA ALA A 255 0.88 117.90 -53.26
C ALA A 255 0.10 119.21 -53.06
N THR A 256 -0.49 119.41 -51.88
CA THR A 256 -1.21 120.64 -51.53
C THR A 256 -0.27 121.85 -51.47
N LYS A 257 0.92 121.73 -50.87
CA LYS A 257 1.96 122.77 -50.90
C LYS A 257 2.47 123.06 -52.32
N THR A 258 2.60 122.04 -53.17
CA THR A 258 2.91 122.23 -54.60
C THR A 258 1.79 122.95 -55.35
N GLN A 259 0.52 122.75 -54.94
CA GLN A 259 -0.64 123.43 -55.52
C GLN A 259 -0.77 124.88 -55.03
N GLU A 260 -0.47 125.17 -53.75
CA GLU A 260 -0.31 126.55 -53.24
C GLU A 260 0.80 127.30 -54.00
N ILE A 261 1.96 126.66 -54.23
CA ILE A 261 3.06 127.24 -55.01
C ILE A 261 2.66 127.50 -56.48
N LYS A 262 1.80 126.66 -57.08
CA LYS A 262 1.22 126.94 -58.40
C LYS A 262 0.26 128.12 -58.36
N GLN A 263 -0.57 128.22 -57.33
CA GLN A 263 -1.54 129.31 -57.16
C GLN A 263 -0.83 130.67 -57.02
N CYS A 264 0.16 130.79 -56.12
CA CYS A 264 0.96 132.02 -56.01
C CYS A 264 1.74 132.36 -57.30
N LYS A 265 2.13 131.37 -58.12
CA LYS A 265 2.74 131.65 -59.44
C LYS A 265 1.77 132.25 -60.45
N ILE A 266 0.48 131.91 -60.38
CA ILE A 266 -0.55 132.50 -61.24
C ILE A 266 -0.79 133.95 -60.81
N GLU A 267 -1.00 134.18 -59.51
CA GLU A 267 -1.20 135.52 -58.92
C GLU A 267 -0.02 136.47 -59.20
N MET A 268 1.22 135.96 -59.16
CA MET A 268 2.41 136.75 -59.47
C MET A 268 2.50 137.17 -60.94
N GLU A 269 2.01 136.35 -61.88
CA GLU A 269 2.03 136.64 -63.32
C GLU A 269 0.85 137.54 -63.75
N GLU A 270 -0.28 137.49 -63.02
CA GLU A 270 -1.36 138.49 -63.12
C GLU A 270 -0.89 139.88 -62.66
N LEU A 271 -0.16 139.97 -61.53
CA LEU A 271 0.44 141.23 -61.07
C LEU A 271 1.38 141.85 -62.13
N LYS A 272 2.12 141.01 -62.84
CA LYS A 272 3.07 141.34 -63.91
C LYS A 272 2.39 141.91 -65.15
N THR A 273 1.23 141.37 -65.52
CA THR A 273 0.41 141.90 -66.63
C THR A 273 -0.36 143.16 -66.26
N VAL A 274 -0.58 143.42 -64.96
CA VAL A 274 -1.03 144.74 -64.48
C VAL A 274 0.09 145.79 -64.57
N MET A 275 1.34 145.45 -64.22
CA MET A 275 2.48 146.37 -64.39
C MET A 275 2.67 146.83 -65.85
N PHE A 276 2.64 145.90 -66.81
CA PHE A 276 2.87 146.22 -68.23
C PHE A 276 1.86 147.26 -68.78
N LYS A 277 0.61 147.22 -68.27
CA LYS A 277 -0.47 148.17 -68.64
C LYS A 277 -0.35 149.56 -68.00
N ASN A 278 0.54 149.74 -67.01
CA ASN A 278 0.89 151.05 -66.48
C ASN A 278 2.06 151.69 -67.24
N ASP A 279 3.04 150.90 -67.70
CA ASP A 279 4.18 151.39 -68.50
C ASP A 279 3.76 151.99 -69.84
N GLU A 280 2.74 151.44 -70.50
CA GLU A 280 2.16 152.07 -71.72
C GLU A 280 1.52 153.44 -71.41
N LYS A 281 0.80 153.55 -70.28
CA LYS A 281 0.15 154.81 -69.88
C LYS A 281 1.13 155.91 -69.46
N LEU A 282 2.30 155.55 -68.92
CA LEU A 282 3.37 156.52 -68.68
C LEU A 282 3.84 157.18 -69.99
N LYS A 283 3.94 156.42 -71.09
CA LYS A 283 4.37 156.95 -72.39
C LYS A 283 3.35 157.90 -73.01
N GLU A 284 2.04 157.60 -72.90
CA GLU A 284 0.98 158.54 -73.34
C GLU A 284 1.03 159.86 -72.55
N ILE A 285 1.36 159.80 -71.26
CA ILE A 285 1.52 160.97 -70.38
C ILE A 285 2.75 161.80 -70.80
N ASP A 286 3.90 161.19 -71.07
CA ASP A 286 5.11 161.85 -71.59
C ASP A 286 4.91 162.50 -72.97
N GLU A 287 4.06 161.91 -73.83
CA GLU A 287 3.67 162.48 -75.13
C GLU A 287 2.83 163.75 -74.93
N MET A 288 1.79 163.68 -74.08
CA MET A 288 0.91 164.82 -73.78
C MET A 288 1.62 165.95 -73.03
N GLN A 289 2.53 165.65 -72.11
CA GLN A 289 3.33 166.68 -71.43
C GLN A 289 4.22 167.46 -72.41
N ARG A 290 4.62 166.84 -73.53
CA ARG A 290 5.37 167.51 -74.61
C ARG A 290 4.51 168.55 -75.34
N GLU A 291 3.30 168.19 -75.78
CA GLU A 291 2.35 169.12 -76.40
C GLU A 291 2.00 170.30 -75.47
N ILE A 292 1.75 170.01 -74.18
CA ILE A 292 1.44 171.01 -73.16
C ILE A 292 2.62 171.99 -72.98
N SER A 293 3.86 171.50 -73.05
CA SER A 293 5.06 172.35 -72.89
C SER A 293 5.21 173.41 -73.99
N GLU A 294 4.82 173.09 -75.23
CA GLU A 294 4.98 173.99 -76.38
C GLU A 294 3.84 175.02 -76.46
N LYS A 295 2.57 174.60 -76.26
CA LYS A 295 1.44 175.54 -76.24
C LYS A 295 1.59 176.59 -75.11
N ASN A 296 2.27 176.25 -74.01
CA ASN A 296 2.65 177.19 -72.95
C ASN A 296 3.72 178.23 -73.37
N LYS A 297 4.61 177.94 -74.34
CA LYS A 297 5.53 178.96 -74.89
C LYS A 297 4.76 180.03 -75.66
N THR A 298 3.81 179.61 -76.50
CA THR A 298 2.93 180.50 -77.29
C THR A 298 2.12 181.43 -76.38
N ILE A 299 1.59 180.91 -75.27
CA ILE A 299 0.84 181.67 -74.27
C ILE A 299 1.70 182.74 -73.57
N LYS A 300 2.98 182.46 -73.28
CA LYS A 300 3.88 183.45 -72.64
C LYS A 300 4.12 184.70 -73.51
N ILE A 301 4.32 184.51 -74.81
CA ILE A 301 4.57 185.64 -75.74
C ILE A 301 3.31 186.52 -75.91
N LEU A 302 2.12 185.90 -75.92
CA LEU A 302 0.86 186.63 -75.97
C LEU A 302 0.55 187.37 -74.66
N ASN A 303 0.87 186.80 -73.50
CA ASN A 303 0.66 187.48 -72.21
C ASN A 303 1.60 188.66 -71.96
N GLN A 304 2.83 188.67 -72.47
CA GLN A 304 3.69 189.86 -72.37
C GLN A 304 3.07 191.05 -73.15
N ARG A 305 2.43 190.80 -74.30
CA ARG A 305 1.69 191.85 -75.06
C ARG A 305 0.47 192.42 -74.32
N LEU A 306 -0.04 191.74 -73.28
CA LEU A 306 -1.15 192.21 -72.44
C LEU A 306 -0.68 192.88 -71.14
N ALA A 307 0.51 192.56 -70.63
CA ALA A 307 1.01 193.07 -69.35
C ALA A 307 1.27 194.59 -69.39
N ASP A 308 2.01 195.05 -70.40
CA ASP A 308 2.50 196.44 -70.44
C ASP A 308 1.41 197.45 -70.87
N LEU A 309 0.38 196.99 -71.60
CA LEU A 309 -0.84 197.77 -71.87
C LEU A 309 -1.72 198.00 -70.62
N LYS A 310 -1.49 197.26 -69.53
CA LYS A 310 -2.32 197.30 -68.31
C LYS A 310 -1.62 197.94 -67.11
N LYS A 311 -0.50 198.65 -67.32
CA LYS A 311 0.26 199.32 -66.24
C LYS A 311 0.44 200.84 -66.38
N THR A 312 -0.25 201.47 -67.34
CA THR A 312 -0.37 202.93 -67.42
C THR A 312 -1.31 203.49 -66.33
N LEU A 313 -2.49 202.88 -66.17
CA LEU A 313 -3.52 203.22 -65.17
C LEU A 313 -4.24 201.90 -64.76
N GLN A 314 -4.66 201.65 -63.52
CA GLN A 314 -4.71 202.46 -62.28
C GLN A 314 -4.47 201.53 -61.04
N LYS A 315 -4.32 202.05 -59.81
CA LYS A 315 -3.71 201.33 -58.64
C LYS A 315 -4.71 200.80 -57.55
N GLU A 316 -4.31 199.76 -56.77
CA GLU A 316 -4.64 199.35 -55.33
C GLU A 316 -5.59 198.08 -54.92
N PHE A 317 -5.12 197.13 -54.01
CA PHE A 317 -5.74 196.10 -53.00
C PHE A 317 -6.23 194.51 -53.17
N GLN A 318 -5.66 193.43 -52.43
CA GLN A 318 -6.03 192.00 -51.78
C GLN A 318 -6.35 190.51 -52.43
N CYS A 319 -6.62 189.23 -51.84
CA CYS A 319 -6.00 188.10 -50.90
C CYS A 319 -6.70 186.56 -50.72
N ALA A 320 -6.12 185.42 -50.08
CA ALA A 320 -6.62 184.04 -49.44
C ALA A 320 -6.56 182.51 -50.07
N LYS A 321 -6.76 181.17 -49.57
CA LYS A 321 -6.65 180.16 -48.34
C LYS A 321 -7.03 178.52 -48.43
N SER A 322 -6.53 177.51 -47.56
CA SER A 322 -6.99 176.08 -46.96
C SER A 322 -7.07 174.59 -47.67
N PHE A 323 -7.27 173.25 -47.19
CA PHE A 323 -7.09 172.16 -46.04
C PHE A 323 -7.78 170.66 -46.31
N GLU A 324 -7.87 169.35 -45.71
CA GLU A 324 -7.35 168.22 -44.71
C GLU A 324 -8.18 166.76 -44.80
N ALA A 325 -8.22 165.46 -44.20
CA ALA A 325 -7.61 164.28 -43.32
C ALA A 325 -8.48 162.84 -43.34
N GLU A 326 -8.50 161.53 -42.74
CA GLU A 326 -7.82 160.29 -41.97
C GLU A 326 -8.82 158.98 -41.70
N LYS A 327 -8.79 157.66 -41.12
CA LYS A 327 -8.03 156.34 -40.62
C LYS A 327 -8.99 155.09 -40.04
N GLU A 328 -8.83 153.76 -39.51
CA GLU A 328 -7.96 152.44 -39.37
C GLU A 328 -8.44 151.12 -38.43
N ARG A 329 -8.07 149.73 -38.57
CA ARG A 329 -7.94 148.43 -37.60
C ARG A 329 -9.00 147.15 -37.43
N ASN A 330 -8.97 145.85 -36.82
CA ASN A 330 -8.13 144.59 -36.29
C ASN A 330 -8.88 143.20 -35.68
N GLY A 331 -8.33 141.92 -35.34
CA GLY A 331 -8.98 140.62 -34.64
C GLY A 331 -8.33 139.09 -34.37
N ASN A 332 -8.87 138.03 -33.57
CA ASN A 332 -8.39 136.52 -33.25
C ASN A 332 -9.33 135.42 -32.40
N CYS A 333 -9.28 134.08 -31.86
CA CYS A 333 -8.51 132.72 -31.44
C CYS A 333 -9.44 131.32 -31.23
N ILE A 334 -9.36 130.01 -30.61
CA ILE A 334 -8.63 128.89 -29.71
C ILE A 334 -9.18 127.29 -29.63
N ALA A 335 -8.67 126.20 -28.83
CA ALA A 335 -9.08 124.65 -28.66
C ALA A 335 -8.51 123.69 -27.40
N VAL A 336 -8.56 122.31 -26.96
CA VAL A 336 -9.19 120.83 -27.04
C VAL A 336 -8.69 119.60 -25.97
N LYS A 337 -9.15 118.25 -25.79
CA LYS A 337 -8.61 117.02 -24.86
C LYS A 337 -9.29 115.48 -24.61
N PRO A 338 -8.99 114.51 -23.58
CA PRO A 338 -8.94 112.91 -23.53
C PRO A 338 -9.38 111.82 -22.31
N PRO A 339 -9.20 110.38 -22.27
CA PRO A 339 -9.79 109.19 -21.37
C PRO A 339 -9.00 107.83 -20.72
N THR A 340 -9.61 106.66 -20.14
CA THR A 340 -9.02 105.43 -19.26
C THR A 340 -9.66 103.88 -19.05
N THR A 341 -9.11 102.82 -18.24
CA THR A 341 -9.46 101.24 -18.01
C THR A 341 -9.09 100.43 -16.61
N THR A 342 -9.10 99.09 -16.05
CA THR A 342 -9.33 97.49 -16.14
C THR A 342 -9.46 96.62 -14.71
N GLN A 343 -9.39 95.27 -14.18
CA GLN A 343 -9.23 93.67 -14.33
C GLN A 343 -9.51 92.74 -12.95
N MET A 344 -9.40 91.38 -12.45
CA MET A 344 -9.13 89.81 -12.69
C MET A 344 -9.24 88.64 -11.45
N VAL A 345 -9.15 87.21 -11.59
CA VAL A 345 -8.82 85.87 -10.70
C VAL A 345 -9.81 84.88 -9.78
N ALA A 346 -9.73 83.59 -9.13
CA ALA A 346 -9.07 82.15 -8.88
C ALA A 346 -9.86 81.07 -7.85
N ALA A 347 -9.72 79.76 -7.25
CA ALA A 347 -9.06 78.30 -7.10
C ALA A 347 -9.79 77.24 -6.00
N SER A 348 -9.65 75.92 -5.41
CA SER A 348 -9.01 74.44 -5.30
C SER A 348 -9.66 73.40 -4.14
N VAL A 349 -9.50 72.07 -3.60
CA VAL A 349 -8.92 70.56 -3.68
C VAL A 349 -9.37 69.40 -2.52
N THR A 350 -8.99 68.02 -2.39
CA THR A 350 -9.48 66.75 -1.50
C THR A 350 -8.45 65.58 -0.88
N VAL A 351 -8.50 64.28 -0.24
CA VAL A 351 -9.25 62.89 0.14
C VAL A 351 -8.67 61.99 1.44
N ALA A 352 -8.70 60.65 1.99
CA ALA A 352 -9.18 59.12 1.95
C ALA A 352 -8.91 58.05 3.25
N THR A 353 -9.28 56.67 3.38
CA THR A 353 -9.19 55.61 4.63
C THR A 353 -9.33 53.93 4.56
N ASP A 354 -9.04 52.96 5.58
CA ASP A 354 -9.19 51.34 5.64
C ASP A 354 -9.04 50.33 6.99
N THR A 355 -9.28 48.91 7.03
CA THR A 355 -8.85 47.61 7.91
C THR A 355 -9.77 46.67 8.94
N LEU A 356 -9.66 45.38 9.59
CA LEU A 356 -9.10 43.88 9.62
C LEU A 356 -9.53 42.77 10.82
N ALA A 357 -9.36 41.34 10.85
CA ALA A 357 -9.68 40.20 11.95
C ALA A 357 -9.25 38.58 11.76
N CYS A 358 -9.56 37.34 12.41
CA CYS A 358 -9.52 36.51 13.79
C CYS A 358 -9.74 34.82 13.82
N ASP A 359 -9.55 33.88 14.88
CA ASP A 359 -9.66 32.26 14.94
C ASP A 359 -9.67 31.26 16.31
N HIS A 360 -9.85 29.83 16.31
CA HIS A 360 -9.53 28.53 17.22
C HIS A 360 -10.57 27.60 18.14
N CYS A 361 -10.54 26.31 18.80
CA CYS A 361 -9.79 24.95 19.12
C CYS A 361 -10.55 23.64 19.88
N GLY A 362 -10.02 22.40 20.37
CA GLY A 362 -10.71 21.14 21.09
C GLY A 362 -10.00 19.75 21.73
N MET A 363 -10.64 18.65 22.41
CA MET A 363 -10.04 17.33 23.13
C MET A 363 -10.89 15.96 23.66
N SER A 364 -10.38 14.81 24.33
CA SER A 364 -11.02 13.43 24.88
C SER A 364 -10.17 12.34 25.82
N ALA A 365 -10.35 11.04 26.43
CA ALA A 365 -11.26 9.77 26.79
C ALA A 365 -10.74 8.55 27.86
N ALA A 366 -11.42 7.35 28.25
CA ALA A 366 -11.07 6.16 29.29
C ALA A 366 -11.84 4.67 29.28
N SER A 367 -11.90 3.46 30.06
CA SER A 367 -11.35 2.53 31.25
C SER A 367 -11.92 0.96 31.51
N SER A 368 -11.52 -0.02 32.47
CA SER A 368 -12.01 -1.55 32.73
C SER A 368 -11.70 -2.52 34.06
N SER A 369 -12.10 -3.89 34.29
CA SER A 369 -11.93 -4.82 35.58
C SER A 369 -12.04 -6.48 35.68
N SER A 370 -12.02 -7.23 36.89
CA SER A 370 -11.84 -8.77 37.18
C SER A 370 -12.44 -9.50 38.50
N ILE A 371 -12.34 -10.87 38.76
CA ILE A 371 -13.02 -11.79 39.82
C ILE A 371 -12.15 -12.97 40.49
N VAL A 372 -12.60 -13.65 41.59
CA VAL A 372 -11.89 -14.64 42.53
C VAL A 372 -12.50 -16.09 42.63
N MET A 373 -11.79 -17.13 43.16
CA MET A 373 -12.19 -18.58 43.35
C MET A 373 -11.65 -19.28 44.65
N ASP A 374 -12.21 -20.46 45.04
CA ASP A 374 -12.06 -21.17 46.35
C ASP A 374 -10.85 -22.13 46.59
N GLU A 375 -10.42 -22.26 47.86
CA GLU A 375 -9.23 -23.01 48.33
C GLU A 375 -9.24 -24.54 48.15
N VAL A 376 -10.36 -25.23 48.42
CA VAL A 376 -10.41 -26.70 48.25
C VAL A 376 -10.15 -27.07 46.80
N ASN A 377 -10.67 -26.25 45.88
CA ASN A 377 -10.44 -26.38 44.45
C ASN A 377 -8.97 -26.17 44.11
N PHE A 378 -8.29 -25.18 44.71
CA PHE A 378 -6.84 -24.95 44.54
C PHE A 378 -5.95 -26.17 44.85
N LYS A 379 -6.30 -27.00 45.85
CA LYS A 379 -5.47 -28.19 46.19
C LYS A 379 -5.55 -29.28 45.11
N TYR A 380 -6.73 -29.55 44.58
CA TYR A 380 -6.92 -30.48 43.45
C TYR A 380 -6.37 -29.89 42.15
N LEU A 381 -6.67 -28.61 41.88
CA LEU A 381 -6.16 -27.85 40.75
C LEU A 381 -4.62 -27.87 40.70
N LYS A 382 -3.93 -27.66 41.82
CA LYS A 382 -2.46 -27.75 41.89
C LYS A 382 -1.96 -29.13 41.46
N HIS A 383 -2.61 -30.21 41.91
CA HIS A 383 -2.24 -31.56 41.49
C HIS A 383 -2.52 -31.82 40.01
N VAL A 384 -3.68 -31.37 39.49
CA VAL A 384 -4.06 -31.53 38.08
C VAL A 384 -3.18 -30.70 37.15
N ILE A 385 -2.81 -29.46 37.51
CA ILE A 385 -1.85 -28.64 36.76
C ILE A 385 -0.45 -29.27 36.79
N VAL A 386 0.05 -29.69 37.96
CA VAL A 386 1.38 -30.34 38.05
C VAL A 386 1.39 -31.62 37.22
N LYS A 387 0.34 -32.43 37.27
CA LYS A 387 0.21 -33.62 36.43
C LYS A 387 0.16 -33.25 34.95
N PHE A 388 -0.68 -32.31 34.54
CA PHE A 388 -0.77 -31.83 33.15
C PHE A 388 0.57 -31.32 32.59
N LEU A 389 1.37 -30.63 33.40
CA LEU A 389 2.69 -30.12 33.03
C LEU A 389 3.81 -31.19 33.02
N THR A 390 3.60 -32.37 33.62
CA THR A 390 4.61 -33.44 33.73
C THR A 390 4.21 -34.75 33.03
N SER A 391 2.94 -34.87 32.63
CA SER A 391 2.37 -36.02 31.92
C SER A 391 2.90 -36.15 30.49
N ARG A 392 2.80 -37.37 29.95
CA ARG A 392 3.09 -37.63 28.52
C ARG A 392 1.98 -37.07 27.64
N GLU A 393 2.28 -36.78 26.37
CA GLU A 393 1.37 -36.14 25.39
C GLU A 393 -0.07 -36.66 25.41
N VAL A 394 -0.25 -37.98 25.38
CA VAL A 394 -1.58 -38.64 25.36
C VAL A 394 -2.34 -38.42 26.68
N GLU A 395 -1.64 -38.42 27.81
CA GLU A 395 -2.24 -38.12 29.12
C GLU A 395 -2.59 -36.63 29.24
N ALA A 396 -1.73 -35.75 28.74
CA ALA A 396 -1.96 -34.31 28.73
C ALA A 396 -3.22 -33.95 27.93
N ARG A 397 -3.45 -34.56 26.76
CA ARG A 397 -4.71 -34.42 26.00
C ARG A 397 -5.94 -34.75 26.84
N HIS A 398 -5.93 -35.87 27.56
CA HIS A 398 -7.07 -36.26 28.43
C HIS A 398 -7.26 -35.34 29.65
N LEU A 399 -6.21 -34.64 30.10
CA LEU A 399 -6.26 -33.72 31.24
C LEU A 399 -6.76 -32.32 30.90
N ILE A 400 -6.76 -31.88 29.63
CA ILE A 400 -7.23 -30.54 29.22
C ILE A 400 -8.63 -30.24 29.76
N ARG A 401 -9.59 -31.15 29.56
CA ARG A 401 -10.99 -30.96 29.98
C ARG A 401 -11.14 -30.86 31.50
N ALA A 402 -10.25 -31.50 32.26
CA ALA A 402 -10.20 -31.38 33.72
C ALA A 402 -9.61 -30.03 34.15
N VAL A 403 -8.52 -29.57 33.51
CA VAL A 403 -7.94 -28.24 33.72
C VAL A 403 -8.98 -27.14 33.41
N ALA A 404 -9.66 -27.23 32.27
CA ALA A 404 -10.70 -26.29 31.85
C ALA A 404 -11.85 -26.22 32.86
N THR A 405 -12.35 -27.37 33.32
CA THR A 405 -13.43 -27.44 34.32
C THR A 405 -13.00 -26.85 35.67
N LEU A 406 -11.78 -27.14 36.15
CA LEU A 406 -11.31 -26.69 37.46
C LEU A 406 -10.94 -25.20 37.51
N LEU A 407 -10.40 -24.65 36.41
CA LEU A 407 -10.11 -23.22 36.26
C LEU A 407 -11.32 -22.38 35.82
N LYS A 408 -12.43 -23.03 35.42
CA LYS A 408 -13.59 -22.41 34.75
C LYS A 408 -13.21 -21.62 33.50
N LEU A 409 -12.32 -22.20 32.69
CA LEU A 409 -11.94 -21.63 31.40
C LEU A 409 -13.14 -21.48 30.48
N THR A 410 -13.15 -20.42 29.68
CA THR A 410 -14.05 -20.30 28.54
C THR A 410 -13.71 -21.36 27.49
N LYS A 411 -14.65 -21.63 26.57
CA LYS A 411 -14.42 -22.56 25.45
C LYS A 411 -13.25 -22.13 24.56
N ASP A 412 -13.01 -20.82 24.45
CA ASP A 412 -11.90 -20.27 23.66
C ASP A 412 -10.56 -20.46 24.37
N GLU A 413 -10.51 -20.39 25.70
CA GLU A 413 -9.32 -20.70 26.50
C GLU A 413 -9.03 -22.22 26.55
N GLU A 414 -10.06 -23.06 26.68
CA GLU A 414 -9.92 -24.54 26.55
C GLU A 414 -9.38 -24.91 25.17
N LYS A 415 -9.95 -24.31 24.11
CA LYS A 415 -9.47 -24.49 22.73
C LYS A 415 -8.04 -23.95 22.56
N LEU A 416 -7.71 -22.78 23.10
CA LEU A 416 -6.37 -22.21 23.03
C LEU A 416 -5.33 -23.10 23.71
N LEU A 417 -5.69 -23.78 24.80
CA LEU A 417 -4.85 -24.81 25.44
C LEU A 417 -4.68 -26.05 24.55
N GLN A 418 -5.77 -26.54 23.94
CA GLN A 418 -5.73 -27.66 23.00
C GLN A 418 -4.87 -27.34 21.77
N ASP A 419 -5.07 -26.17 21.17
CA ASP A 419 -4.32 -25.69 20.01
C ASP A 419 -2.85 -25.41 20.37
N THR A 420 -2.56 -24.95 21.60
CA THR A 420 -1.16 -24.77 22.07
C THR A 420 -0.45 -26.10 22.32
N LEU A 421 -1.17 -27.12 22.82
CA LEU A 421 -0.62 -28.47 22.96
C LEU A 421 -0.39 -29.09 21.57
N ASN A 422 -1.37 -29.00 20.67
CA ASN A 422 -1.26 -29.50 19.30
C ASN A 422 -0.14 -28.78 18.52
N TRP A 423 0.01 -27.47 18.69
CA TRP A 423 1.10 -26.69 18.11
C TRP A 423 2.48 -27.18 18.56
N LYS A 424 2.68 -27.40 19.88
CA LYS A 424 3.94 -27.92 20.40
C LYS A 424 4.31 -29.32 19.90
N MET A 425 3.33 -30.08 19.40
CA MET A 425 3.54 -31.41 18.82
C MET A 425 3.59 -31.40 17.28
N SER A 426 3.46 -30.22 16.63
CA SER A 426 3.47 -30.08 15.18
C SER A 426 4.71 -29.33 14.70
N TRP A 427 5.52 -29.98 13.86
CA TRP A 427 6.73 -29.40 13.26
C TRP A 427 6.44 -28.14 12.41
N PHE A 428 5.25 -28.05 11.82
CA PHE A 428 4.85 -27.00 10.88
C PHE A 428 3.64 -26.18 11.33
N GLY A 429 3.29 -26.24 12.62
CA GLY A 429 2.17 -25.46 13.16
C GLY A 429 2.49 -23.96 13.28
N SER A 430 1.55 -23.10 12.89
CA SER A 430 1.55 -21.69 13.30
C SER A 430 1.23 -21.57 14.79
N LYS A 431 2.00 -20.76 15.53
CA LYS A 431 1.78 -20.56 16.96
C LYS A 431 0.38 -19.95 17.21
N PRO A 432 -0.45 -20.52 18.10
CA PRO A 432 -1.75 -19.94 18.44
C PRO A 432 -1.63 -18.50 18.95
N ASN A 433 -2.63 -17.67 18.63
CA ASN A 433 -2.64 -16.26 19.01
C ASN A 433 -3.23 -16.09 20.42
N HIS A 434 -2.37 -16.03 21.44
CA HIS A 434 -2.77 -15.82 22.85
C HIS A 434 -3.33 -14.43 23.17
N GLY A 435 -3.45 -13.54 22.18
CA GLY A 435 -3.90 -12.16 22.38
C GLY A 435 -2.87 -11.28 23.12
N ARG A 436 -3.17 -9.98 23.30
CA ARG A 436 -2.33 -9.06 24.08
C ARG A 436 -2.69 -9.10 25.58
N GLY A 437 -2.61 -10.29 26.17
CA GLY A 437 -2.74 -10.51 27.61
C GLY A 437 -1.41 -10.31 28.35
N GLN A 438 -1.47 -9.85 29.60
CA GLN A 438 -0.34 -9.44 30.45
C GLN A 438 0.96 -10.25 30.27
N HIS A 439 2.03 -9.56 29.86
CA HIS A 439 3.39 -10.11 29.90
C HIS A 439 3.86 -10.25 31.35
N SER A 440 3.84 -11.48 31.89
CA SER A 440 4.62 -11.79 33.09
C SER A 440 6.11 -11.77 32.77
N PHE A 441 6.91 -11.16 33.64
CA PHE A 441 8.35 -11.00 33.42
C PHE A 441 9.05 -12.36 33.29
N SER A 442 9.73 -12.58 32.17
CA SER A 442 10.65 -13.69 31.99
C SER A 442 11.90 -13.46 32.86
N ILE A 443 12.00 -14.19 33.96
CA ILE A 443 13.23 -14.25 34.76
C ILE A 443 14.33 -14.91 33.88
N PRO A 444 15.49 -14.27 33.67
CA PRO A 444 16.57 -14.87 32.90
C PRO A 444 17.17 -16.08 33.63
N PRO A 445 17.72 -17.08 32.91
CA PRO A 445 18.41 -18.20 33.55
C PRO A 445 19.68 -17.72 34.27
N SER A 446 20.03 -18.44 35.35
CA SER A 446 21.32 -18.38 36.05
C SER A 446 22.07 -19.69 35.82
#